data_AF-A0A1C5CQM0-F1
#
_entry.id   AF-A0A1C5CQM0-F1
#
_cell.length_a   1.000
_cell.length_b   1.000
_cell.length_c   1.000
_cell.angle_alpha   90.00
_cell.angle_beta   90.00
_cell.angle_gamma   90.00
#
_symmetry.space_group_name_H-M   'P 1'
#
loop_
_entity.id
_entity.type
_entity.pdbx_description
1 polymer ?
#
loop_
_entity_poly.entity_id
_entity_poly.type
_entity_poly.pdbx_seq_one_letter_code
_entity_poly.pdbx_strand_id
1 'polypeptide(L)'
;MFEEYLDEDAGPEERREADIWRRRLQLDVDSDSIHVLLDPEDVDEDGEWAVHTWATWRAAPPERYANFFEFMRGMYREFHSLRALPAGGESEFANDTTRELDALVEQARLEALRGDWERAGHALDEAKEYGGPRAAGLGDQIRRLLGRTYMVYFEDVVTDPQYAPELLPALVAGHPARSDGDDSTLMFHLRGAGDDVVSLAYATLAQVRNGTYRYTAAGPFGEAVERARELARWGNTDGACRTLIDALPVWKPLGPDHLAPRCGSLNCA
;
A
#
# COMPACT_ATOMS: atom_id res chain seq x y z
N MET A 1 -17.33 18.05 17.47
CA MET A 1 -17.16 18.93 18.64
C MET A 1 -18.42 18.87 19.53
N PHE A 2 -18.34 18.97 20.87
CA PHE A 2 -19.53 19.12 21.73
C PHE A 2 -19.95 20.60 21.85
N GLU A 3 -21.24 20.87 22.05
CA GLU A 3 -21.81 22.24 22.13
C GLU A 3 -21.15 23.12 23.21
N GLU A 4 -20.68 22.52 24.32
CA GLU A 4 -19.91 23.22 25.37
C GLU A 4 -18.56 23.79 24.92
N TYR A 5 -18.07 23.40 23.75
CA TYR A 5 -16.80 23.88 23.18
C TYR A 5 -16.99 24.84 21.99
N LEU A 6 -18.24 25.21 21.65
CA LEU A 6 -18.52 26.21 20.63
C LEU A 6 -18.36 27.62 21.19
N ASP A 7 -17.55 28.45 20.54
CA ASP A 7 -17.49 29.90 20.76
C ASP A 7 -18.54 30.63 19.87
N GLU A 8 -18.86 31.89 20.18
CA GLU A 8 -19.79 32.72 19.40
C GLU A 8 -19.37 32.87 17.92
N ASP A 9 -18.06 32.73 17.65
CA ASP A 9 -17.45 32.80 16.31
C ASP A 9 -17.37 31.45 15.56
N ALA A 10 -17.93 30.35 16.10
CA ALA A 10 -17.84 29.02 15.49
C ALA A 10 -18.41 28.97 14.06
N GLY A 11 -17.70 28.31 13.15
CA GLY A 11 -18.07 28.19 11.75
C GLY A 11 -19.34 27.35 11.52
N PRO A 12 -19.97 27.44 10.34
CA PRO A 12 -21.16 26.63 10.01
C PRO A 12 -20.90 25.12 10.06
N GLU A 13 -19.67 24.65 9.78
CA GLU A 13 -19.29 23.23 9.93
C GLU A 13 -19.20 22.80 11.39
N GLU A 14 -18.59 23.63 12.25
CA GLU A 14 -18.46 23.39 13.69
C GLU A 14 -19.84 23.37 14.39
N ARG A 15 -20.75 24.26 13.99
CA ARG A 15 -22.14 24.24 14.46
C ARG A 15 -22.90 22.99 14.00
N ARG A 16 -22.66 22.53 12.76
CA ARG A 16 -23.20 21.26 12.25
C ARG A 16 -22.71 20.08 13.08
N GLU A 17 -21.42 20.05 13.43
CA GLU A 17 -20.84 19.02 14.28
C GLU A 17 -21.44 18.97 15.69
N ALA A 18 -21.83 20.10 16.27
CA ALA A 18 -22.48 20.12 17.58
C ALA A 18 -23.96 19.70 17.49
N ASP A 19 -24.68 20.11 16.45
CA ASP A 19 -26.08 19.70 16.21
C ASP A 19 -26.21 18.18 16.01
N ILE A 20 -25.18 17.55 15.41
CA ILE A 20 -25.01 16.10 15.28
C ILE A 20 -25.11 15.37 16.63
N TRP A 21 -24.63 15.95 17.73
CA TRP A 21 -24.75 15.32 19.04
C TRP A 21 -26.14 15.46 19.67
N ARG A 22 -26.96 16.42 19.21
CA ARG A 22 -28.23 16.77 19.85
C ARG A 22 -29.44 15.98 19.34
N ARG A 23 -29.37 15.48 18.10
CA ARG A 23 -30.53 14.92 17.38
C ARG A 23 -30.37 13.46 16.97
N ARG A 24 -29.18 12.90 17.10
CA ARG A 24 -28.83 11.60 16.52
C ARG A 24 -29.17 10.43 17.42
N LEU A 25 -29.52 9.34 16.77
CA LEU A 25 -29.63 8.03 17.41
C LEU A 25 -28.23 7.45 17.54
N GLN A 26 -27.72 7.36 18.76
CA GLN A 26 -26.48 6.64 19.04
C GLN A 26 -26.76 5.14 18.99
N LEU A 27 -25.97 4.42 18.19
CA LEU A 27 -25.91 2.97 18.26
C LEU A 27 -25.04 2.62 19.46
N ASP A 28 -25.68 2.10 20.51
CA ASP A 28 -24.98 1.78 21.75
C ASP A 28 -24.02 0.62 21.53
N VAL A 29 -22.75 0.90 21.76
CA VAL A 29 -21.67 -0.06 21.87
C VAL A 29 -20.99 0.31 23.17
N ASP A 30 -20.79 -0.66 24.07
CA ASP A 30 -20.12 -0.49 25.36
C ASP A 30 -18.62 -0.18 25.11
N SER A 31 -18.35 1.05 24.66
CA SER A 31 -17.06 1.53 24.15
C SER A 31 -16.91 3.00 24.54
N ASP A 32 -16.01 3.28 25.49
CA ASP A 32 -15.73 4.63 26.00
C ASP A 32 -14.91 5.50 25.02
N SER A 33 -15.01 5.20 23.73
CA SER A 33 -13.84 5.22 22.87
C SER A 33 -14.21 5.54 21.42
N ILE A 34 -15.24 4.88 20.87
CA ILE A 34 -15.81 5.19 19.55
C ILE A 34 -17.31 5.38 19.69
N HIS A 35 -17.82 6.49 19.18
CA HIS A 35 -19.24 6.78 19.08
C HIS A 35 -19.72 6.61 17.65
N VAL A 36 -20.84 5.91 17.47
CA VAL A 36 -21.49 5.69 16.18
C VAL A 36 -22.87 6.36 16.20
N LEU A 37 -23.07 7.35 15.33
CA LEU A 37 -24.22 8.24 15.37
C LEU A 37 -24.96 8.24 14.02
N LEU A 38 -26.26 7.92 14.02
CA LEU A 38 -27.13 8.01 12.84
C LEU A 38 -27.82 9.37 12.74
N ASP A 39 -27.75 10.02 11.58
CA ASP A 39 -28.37 11.32 11.31
C ASP A 39 -29.71 11.23 10.58
N PRO A 40 -30.83 11.62 11.20
CA PRO A 40 -32.11 11.68 10.50
C PRO A 40 -32.26 12.86 9.53
N GLU A 41 -31.39 13.88 9.57
CA GLU A 41 -31.44 15.04 8.65
C GLU A 41 -30.43 14.92 7.50
N ASP A 42 -29.50 13.97 7.58
CA ASP A 42 -28.56 13.64 6.50
C ASP A 42 -28.96 12.26 5.94
N VAL A 43 -29.84 12.29 4.94
CA VAL A 43 -30.39 11.10 4.29
C VAL A 43 -29.90 10.98 2.85
N ASP A 44 -29.66 9.76 2.41
CA ASP A 44 -29.27 9.49 1.02
C ASP A 44 -30.48 9.44 0.07
N GLU A 45 -30.23 9.12 -1.21
CA GLU A 45 -31.26 9.06 -2.26
C GLU A 45 -32.34 7.99 -1.98
N ASP A 46 -32.01 6.97 -1.20
CA ASP A 46 -32.91 5.88 -0.81
C ASP A 46 -33.64 6.16 0.51
N GLY A 47 -33.32 7.29 1.17
CA GLY A 47 -33.89 7.71 2.45
C GLY A 47 -33.24 7.05 3.66
N GLU A 48 -32.09 6.39 3.48
CA GLU A 48 -31.32 5.84 4.59
C GLU A 48 -30.52 6.95 5.28
N TRP A 49 -30.35 6.81 6.61
CA TRP A 49 -29.70 7.82 7.44
C TRP A 49 -28.18 7.65 7.40
N ALA A 50 -27.45 8.75 7.22
CA ALA A 50 -26.00 8.75 7.26
C ALA A 50 -25.47 8.36 8.65
N VAL A 51 -24.37 7.60 8.66
CA VAL A 51 -23.69 7.21 9.91
C VAL A 51 -22.43 8.03 10.03
N HIS A 52 -22.18 8.61 11.19
CA HIS A 52 -20.89 9.21 11.49
C HIS A 52 -20.23 8.50 12.65
N THR A 53 -18.94 8.24 12.51
CA THR A 53 -18.12 7.68 13.57
C THR A 53 -17.23 8.78 14.15
N TRP A 54 -17.16 8.84 15.47
CA TRP A 54 -16.28 9.75 16.18
C TRP A 54 -15.45 8.96 17.18
N ALA A 55 -14.12 9.04 17.05
CA ALA A 55 -13.18 8.39 17.94
C ALA A 55 -12.40 9.46 18.71
N THR A 56 -12.44 9.42 20.04
CA THR A 56 -11.88 10.46 20.92
C THR A 56 -10.37 10.66 20.75
N TRP A 57 -9.63 9.61 20.34
CA TRP A 57 -8.19 9.65 20.10
C TRP A 57 -7.80 10.01 18.67
N ARG A 58 -8.75 10.00 17.73
CA ARG A 58 -8.45 10.30 16.33
C ARG A 58 -8.50 11.82 16.18
N ALA A 59 -7.34 12.45 15.96
CA ALA A 59 -7.25 13.89 15.66
C ALA A 59 -7.71 14.19 14.21
N ALA A 60 -8.82 13.59 13.80
CA ALA A 60 -9.42 13.70 12.48
C ALA A 60 -10.93 13.97 12.63
N PRO A 61 -11.56 14.65 11.67
CA PRO A 61 -13.00 14.87 11.68
C PRO A 61 -13.77 13.53 11.69
N PRO A 62 -15.04 13.53 12.14
CA PRO A 62 -15.88 12.35 12.12
C PRO A 62 -15.95 11.75 10.72
N GLU A 63 -15.77 10.43 10.60
CA GLU A 63 -15.87 9.75 9.32
C GLU A 63 -17.35 9.55 8.98
N ARG A 64 -17.76 9.97 7.79
CA ARG A 64 -19.15 9.91 7.32
C ARG A 64 -19.33 8.75 6.35
N TYR A 65 -20.31 7.91 6.63
CA TYR A 65 -20.82 6.87 5.74
C TYR A 65 -22.21 7.29 5.23
N ALA A 66 -22.48 7.02 3.95
CA ALA A 66 -23.75 7.40 3.33
C ALA A 66 -24.96 6.78 4.04
N ASN A 67 -24.82 5.55 4.53
CA ASN A 67 -25.85 4.82 5.23
C ASN A 67 -25.27 3.72 6.14
N PHE A 68 -26.15 3.02 6.86
CA PHE A 68 -25.78 1.94 7.77
C PHE A 68 -25.15 0.74 7.06
N PHE A 69 -25.55 0.44 5.84
CA PHE A 69 -24.98 -0.65 5.07
C PHE A 69 -23.50 -0.39 4.73
N GLU A 70 -23.17 0.80 4.22
CA GLU A 70 -21.79 1.19 3.92
C GLU A 70 -20.93 1.27 5.20
N PHE A 71 -21.50 1.72 6.31
CA PHE A 71 -20.84 1.66 7.62
C PHE A 71 -20.49 0.23 8.02
N MET A 72 -21.46 -0.69 7.97
CA MET A 72 -21.23 -2.09 8.34
C MET A 72 -20.22 -2.77 7.41
N ARG A 73 -20.23 -2.44 6.11
CA ARG A 73 -19.22 -2.91 5.15
C ARG A 73 -17.82 -2.37 5.48
N GLY A 74 -17.71 -1.10 5.86
CA GLY A 74 -16.47 -0.49 6.35
C GLY A 74 -15.93 -1.17 7.60
N MET A 75 -16.78 -1.38 8.62
CA MET A 75 -16.41 -2.09 9.84
C MET A 75 -15.99 -3.54 9.59
N TYR A 76 -16.67 -4.21 8.65
CA TYR A 76 -16.31 -5.54 8.25
C TYR A 76 -14.90 -5.60 7.62
N ARG A 77 -14.57 -4.66 6.73
CA ARG A 77 -13.22 -4.51 6.15
C ARG A 77 -12.16 -4.24 7.23
N GLU A 78 -12.42 -3.26 8.09
CA GLU A 78 -11.51 -2.88 9.18
C GLU A 78 -11.24 -4.06 10.13
N PHE A 79 -12.27 -4.82 10.48
CA PHE A 79 -12.11 -6.02 11.30
C PHE A 79 -11.15 -7.04 10.67
N HIS A 80 -11.28 -7.33 9.37
CA HIS A 80 -10.36 -8.23 8.69
C HIS A 80 -8.95 -7.65 8.59
N SER A 81 -8.82 -6.35 8.29
CA SER A 81 -7.52 -5.69 8.21
C SER A 81 -6.76 -5.72 9.54
N LEU A 82 -7.44 -5.48 10.66
CA LEU A 82 -6.83 -5.56 11.99
C LEU A 82 -6.43 -7.00 12.36
N ARG A 83 -7.16 -8.00 11.87
CA ARG A 83 -6.85 -9.42 12.09
C ARG A 83 -5.75 -9.96 11.19
N ALA A 84 -5.50 -9.31 10.05
CA ALA A 84 -4.44 -9.70 9.13
C ALA A 84 -3.02 -9.41 9.65
N LEU A 85 -2.87 -8.53 10.64
CA LEU A 85 -1.61 -8.26 11.35
C LEU A 85 -1.66 -8.92 12.74
N PRO A 86 -1.18 -10.16 12.92
CA PRO A 86 -1.29 -10.84 14.20
C PRO A 86 -0.49 -10.09 15.27
N ALA A 87 -1.17 -9.60 16.30
CA ALA A 87 -0.49 -9.13 17.50
C ALA A 87 0.14 -10.34 18.21
N GLY A 88 1.47 -10.49 18.12
CA GLY A 88 2.20 -11.41 18.99
C GLY A 88 2.14 -12.90 18.62
N GLY A 89 2.27 -13.25 17.34
CA GLY A 89 2.49 -14.64 16.91
C GLY A 89 1.24 -15.53 16.97
N GLU A 90 0.05 -14.93 16.98
CA GLU A 90 -1.20 -15.65 16.78
C GLU A 90 -1.26 -16.26 15.37
N SER A 91 -1.95 -17.40 15.24
CA SER A 91 -2.17 -18.06 13.95
C SER A 91 -2.94 -17.14 13.00
N GLU A 92 -2.66 -17.26 11.71
CA GLU A 92 -3.36 -16.55 10.64
C GLU A 92 -4.88 -16.70 10.78
N PHE A 93 -5.59 -15.58 10.70
CA PHE A 93 -7.05 -15.54 10.78
C PHE A 93 -7.66 -16.06 9.48
N ALA A 94 -7.90 -17.38 9.41
CA ALA A 94 -8.44 -18.02 8.21
C ALA A 94 -9.97 -18.21 8.29
N ASN A 95 -10.70 -17.62 7.35
CA ASN A 95 -12.14 -17.85 7.15
C ASN A 95 -12.48 -17.90 5.64
N ASP A 96 -13.76 -17.99 5.30
CA ASP A 96 -14.19 -18.06 3.90
C ASP A 96 -13.82 -16.79 3.12
N THR A 97 -13.97 -15.62 3.74
CA THR A 97 -13.60 -14.31 3.17
C THR A 97 -12.11 -14.20 2.90
N THR A 98 -11.26 -14.63 3.83
CA THR A 98 -9.80 -14.57 3.60
C THR A 98 -9.38 -15.50 2.47
N ARG A 99 -10.01 -16.68 2.34
CA ARG A 99 -9.76 -17.58 1.20
C ARG A 99 -10.23 -16.98 -0.14
N GLU A 100 -11.35 -16.27 -0.14
CA GLU A 100 -11.84 -15.55 -1.32
C GLU A 100 -10.88 -14.41 -1.70
N LEU A 101 -10.36 -13.68 -0.71
CA LEU A 101 -9.36 -12.63 -0.92
C LEU A 101 -8.04 -13.20 -1.45
N ASP A 102 -7.56 -14.33 -0.93
CA ASP A 102 -6.37 -15.01 -1.45
C ASP A 102 -6.54 -15.42 -2.93
N ALA A 103 -7.73 -15.93 -3.27
CA ALA A 103 -8.08 -16.28 -4.65
C ALA A 103 -8.15 -15.03 -5.54
N LEU A 104 -8.68 -13.92 -5.03
CA LEU A 104 -8.72 -12.64 -5.73
C LEU A 104 -7.30 -12.10 -6.01
N VAL A 105 -6.40 -12.14 -5.02
CA VAL A 105 -5.01 -11.71 -5.16
C VAL A 105 -4.28 -12.57 -6.19
N GLU A 106 -4.44 -13.89 -6.16
CA GLU A 106 -3.83 -14.78 -7.14
C GLU A 106 -4.39 -14.56 -8.55
N GLN A 107 -5.70 -14.36 -8.68
CA GLN A 107 -6.32 -14.01 -9.96
C GLN A 107 -5.78 -12.68 -10.50
N ALA A 108 -5.69 -11.66 -9.65
CA ALA A 108 -5.15 -10.35 -10.02
C ALA A 108 -3.69 -10.45 -10.48
N ARG A 109 -2.88 -11.28 -9.80
CA ARG A 109 -1.51 -11.58 -10.23
C ARG A 109 -1.47 -12.16 -11.64
N LEU A 110 -2.32 -13.13 -11.95
CA LEU A 110 -2.41 -13.74 -13.29
C LEU A 110 -2.90 -12.74 -14.35
N GLU A 111 -3.85 -11.88 -14.01
CA GLU A 111 -4.35 -10.81 -14.89
C GLU A 111 -3.24 -9.80 -15.20
N ALA A 112 -2.47 -9.36 -14.20
CA ALA A 112 -1.32 -8.49 -14.39
C ALA A 112 -0.28 -9.11 -15.33
N LEU A 113 0.01 -10.41 -15.17
CA LEU A 113 0.95 -11.13 -16.05
C LEU A 113 0.44 -11.32 -17.49
N ARG A 114 -0.88 -11.28 -17.71
CA ARG A 114 -1.49 -11.29 -19.05
C ARG A 114 -1.51 -9.90 -19.70
N GLY A 115 -1.21 -8.86 -18.94
CA GLY A 115 -1.21 -7.46 -19.40
C GLY A 115 -2.44 -6.66 -18.97
N ASP A 116 -3.40 -7.28 -18.25
CA ASP A 116 -4.61 -6.60 -17.75
C ASP A 116 -4.32 -5.92 -16.38
N TRP A 117 -3.30 -5.07 -16.35
CA TRP A 117 -2.79 -4.45 -15.12
C TRP A 117 -3.78 -3.47 -14.47
N GLU A 118 -4.70 -2.86 -15.22
CA GLU A 118 -5.73 -1.97 -14.69
C GLU A 118 -6.71 -2.73 -13.79
N ARG A 119 -7.22 -3.84 -14.31
CA ARG A 119 -8.15 -4.73 -13.60
C ARG A 119 -7.46 -5.39 -12.41
N ALA A 120 -6.23 -5.86 -12.60
CA ALA A 120 -5.42 -6.41 -11.52
C ALA A 120 -5.17 -5.38 -10.41
N GLY A 121 -4.82 -4.14 -10.76
CA GLY A 121 -4.62 -3.06 -9.81
C GLY A 121 -5.88 -2.80 -8.96
N HIS A 122 -7.04 -2.77 -9.60
CA HIS A 122 -8.31 -2.55 -8.90
C HIS A 122 -8.66 -3.70 -7.93
N ALA A 123 -8.40 -4.95 -8.34
CA ALA A 123 -8.62 -6.13 -7.49
C ALA A 123 -7.64 -6.19 -6.30
N LEU A 124 -6.38 -5.79 -6.51
CA LEU A 124 -5.37 -5.71 -5.44
C LEU A 124 -5.68 -4.59 -4.45
N ASP A 125 -6.24 -3.47 -4.93
CA ASP A 125 -6.68 -2.37 -4.07
C ASP A 125 -7.88 -2.77 -3.21
N GLU A 126 -8.84 -3.50 -3.80
CA GLU A 126 -9.94 -4.10 -3.04
C GLU A 126 -9.42 -5.08 -1.98
N ALA A 127 -8.53 -6.00 -2.35
CA ALA A 127 -7.99 -6.97 -1.40
C ALA A 127 -7.19 -6.30 -0.26
N LYS A 128 -6.48 -5.21 -0.56
CA LYS A 128 -5.74 -4.41 0.42
C LYS A 128 -6.66 -3.80 1.49
N GLU A 129 -7.88 -3.37 1.13
CA GLU A 129 -8.84 -2.81 2.11
C GLU A 129 -9.20 -3.80 3.23
N TYR A 130 -9.10 -5.10 2.96
CA TYR A 130 -9.34 -6.17 3.94
C TYR A 130 -8.06 -6.63 4.65
N GLY A 131 -6.92 -5.97 4.41
CA GLY A 131 -5.60 -6.41 4.88
C GLY A 131 -5.09 -7.67 4.20
N GLY A 132 -5.55 -7.97 2.98
CA GLY A 132 -5.10 -9.14 2.23
C GLY A 132 -3.57 -9.18 2.12
N PRO A 133 -2.90 -10.24 2.59
CA PRO A 133 -1.45 -10.37 2.47
C PRO A 133 -1.03 -10.26 1.01
N ARG A 134 0.16 -9.68 0.76
CA ARG A 134 0.78 -9.56 -0.58
C ARG A 134 0.07 -8.56 -1.51
N ALA A 135 -1.20 -8.23 -1.28
CA ALA A 135 -2.00 -7.37 -2.16
C ALA A 135 -1.36 -5.99 -2.38
N ALA A 136 -0.95 -5.35 -1.28
CA ALA A 136 -0.29 -4.05 -1.32
C ALA A 136 1.06 -4.12 -2.07
N GLY A 137 1.90 -5.12 -1.77
CA GLY A 137 3.21 -5.27 -2.40
C GLY A 137 3.15 -5.56 -3.90
N LEU A 138 2.17 -6.35 -4.34
CA LEU A 138 1.91 -6.61 -5.75
C LEU A 138 1.37 -5.36 -6.46
N GLY A 139 0.40 -4.65 -5.85
CA GLY A 139 -0.15 -3.42 -6.40
C GLY A 139 0.92 -2.33 -6.57
N ASP A 140 1.83 -2.23 -5.60
CA ASP A 140 2.97 -1.30 -5.61
C ASP A 140 3.98 -1.60 -6.72
N GLN A 141 4.20 -2.87 -7.06
CA GLN A 141 5.00 -3.24 -8.21
C GLN A 141 4.37 -2.74 -9.51
N ILE A 142 3.05 -2.94 -9.69
CA ILE A 142 2.31 -2.44 -10.87
C ILE A 142 2.41 -0.91 -10.94
N ARG A 143 2.09 -0.20 -9.85
CA ARG A 143 2.19 1.27 -9.78
C ARG A 143 3.56 1.77 -10.18
N ARG A 144 4.62 1.13 -9.70
CA ARG A 144 5.98 1.53 -10.07
C ARG A 144 6.28 1.29 -11.55
N LEU A 145 5.86 0.16 -12.11
CA LEU A 145 6.05 -0.10 -13.56
C LEU A 145 5.35 0.97 -14.41
N LEU A 146 4.24 1.51 -13.92
CA LEU A 146 3.53 2.64 -14.53
C LEU A 146 4.17 4.01 -14.24
N GLY A 147 5.38 4.05 -13.69
CA GLY A 147 6.11 5.27 -13.37
C GLY A 147 5.59 6.01 -12.13
N ARG A 148 4.61 5.45 -11.39
CA ARG A 148 4.13 6.05 -10.15
C ARG A 148 5.10 5.71 -9.03
N THR A 149 5.84 6.71 -8.55
CA THR A 149 6.84 6.54 -7.50
C THR A 149 6.39 7.01 -6.13
N TYR A 150 5.31 7.80 -6.08
CA TYR A 150 4.74 8.33 -4.84
C TYR A 150 3.94 7.24 -4.12
N MET A 151 4.14 7.12 -2.80
CA MET A 151 3.42 6.18 -1.91
C MET A 151 3.55 4.70 -2.32
N VAL A 152 4.70 4.30 -2.85
CA VAL A 152 5.02 2.91 -3.20
C VAL A 152 6.04 2.40 -2.20
N TYR A 153 5.61 1.45 -1.35
CA TYR A 153 6.39 0.95 -0.22
C TYR A 153 6.68 -0.55 -0.27
N PHE A 154 5.92 -1.29 -1.09
CA PHE A 154 5.98 -2.75 -1.23
C PHE A 154 5.61 -3.55 0.04
N GLU A 155 5.21 -2.85 1.12
CA GLU A 155 4.69 -3.34 2.42
C GLU A 155 5.23 -4.73 2.81
N ASP A 156 4.38 -5.73 3.03
CA ASP A 156 4.76 -7.04 3.56
C ASP A 156 5.73 -7.83 2.67
N VAL A 157 5.93 -7.43 1.41
CA VAL A 157 6.79 -8.15 0.46
C VAL A 157 8.25 -7.68 0.57
N VAL A 158 8.51 -6.42 0.93
CA VAL A 158 9.90 -5.92 1.03
C VAL A 158 10.61 -6.38 2.31
N THR A 159 9.85 -6.81 3.32
CA THR A 159 10.39 -7.34 4.58
C THR A 159 10.83 -8.80 4.46
N ASP A 160 10.40 -9.51 3.41
CA ASP A 160 10.83 -10.88 3.12
C ASP A 160 12.25 -10.88 2.49
N PRO A 161 13.23 -11.58 3.10
CA PRO A 161 14.60 -11.68 2.60
C PRO A 161 14.72 -12.17 1.15
N GLN A 162 13.76 -12.97 0.66
CA GLN A 162 13.76 -13.48 -0.71
C GLN A 162 13.53 -12.36 -1.74
N TYR A 163 12.65 -11.39 -1.43
CA TYR A 163 12.26 -10.33 -2.37
C TYR A 163 12.96 -8.99 -2.10
N ALA A 164 13.45 -8.78 -0.87
CA ALA A 164 14.12 -7.56 -0.46
C ALA A 164 15.23 -7.09 -1.43
N PRO A 165 16.13 -7.95 -1.98
CA PRO A 165 17.17 -7.50 -2.90
C PRO A 165 16.65 -6.83 -4.19
N GLU A 166 15.47 -7.22 -4.68
CA GLU A 166 14.86 -6.66 -5.90
C GLU A 166 14.02 -5.41 -5.59
N LEU A 167 13.39 -5.35 -4.41
CA LEU A 167 12.43 -4.30 -4.06
C LEU A 167 13.06 -3.10 -3.33
N LEU A 168 14.02 -3.36 -2.43
CA LEU A 168 14.71 -2.33 -1.63
C LEU A 168 15.32 -1.21 -2.48
N PRO A 169 16.02 -1.48 -3.59
CA PRO A 169 16.61 -0.43 -4.42
C PRO A 169 15.58 0.60 -4.90
N ALA A 170 14.38 0.16 -5.28
CA ALA A 170 13.32 1.04 -5.74
C ALA A 170 12.68 1.83 -4.59
N LEU A 171 12.57 1.21 -3.41
CA LEU A 171 12.09 1.85 -2.18
C LEU A 171 13.04 2.98 -1.76
N VAL A 172 14.35 2.70 -1.68
CA VAL A 172 15.36 3.69 -1.24
C VAL A 172 15.65 4.75 -2.30
N ALA A 173 15.54 4.43 -3.60
CA ALA A 173 15.69 5.43 -4.66
C ALA A 173 14.53 6.46 -4.67
N GLY A 174 13.38 6.11 -4.10
CA GLY A 174 12.28 7.05 -3.86
C GLY A 174 12.47 7.93 -2.63
N HIS A 175 13.44 7.63 -1.75
CA HIS A 175 13.71 8.42 -0.56
C HIS A 175 14.43 9.73 -0.93
N PRO A 176 13.93 10.89 -0.48
CA PRO A 176 14.55 12.17 -0.78
C PRO A 176 15.97 12.25 -0.18
N ALA A 177 16.94 12.57 -1.02
CA ALA A 177 18.36 12.68 -0.67
C ALA A 177 18.68 13.74 0.41
N ARG A 178 17.70 14.57 0.83
CA ARG A 178 17.86 15.64 1.83
C ARG A 178 17.49 15.22 3.26
N SER A 179 17.04 13.99 3.49
CA SER A 179 16.86 13.47 4.85
C SER A 179 18.19 12.93 5.37
N ASP A 180 19.11 13.83 5.73
CA ASP A 180 20.42 13.48 6.34
C ASP A 180 20.29 13.08 7.83
N GLY A 181 19.07 12.79 8.30
CA GLY A 181 18.87 12.43 9.71
C GLY A 181 17.55 11.76 10.05
N ASP A 182 16.64 11.54 9.09
CA ASP A 182 15.36 10.89 9.36
C ASP A 182 15.19 9.63 8.51
N ASP A 183 16.01 8.62 8.81
CA ASP A 183 15.84 7.24 8.29
C ASP A 183 14.64 6.54 8.98
N SER A 184 13.87 7.24 9.82
CA SER A 184 12.69 6.71 10.52
C SER A 184 11.58 6.30 9.56
N THR A 185 11.46 6.98 8.41
CA THR A 185 10.44 6.64 7.40
C THR A 185 10.80 5.30 6.74
N LEU A 186 12.07 5.08 6.38
CA LEU A 186 12.53 3.77 5.90
C LEU A 186 12.30 2.67 6.95
N MET A 187 12.62 2.95 8.22
CA MET A 187 12.38 2.01 9.32
C MET A 187 10.91 1.68 9.54
N PHE A 188 10.03 2.66 9.34
CA PHE A 188 8.59 2.43 9.44
C PHE A 188 8.13 1.39 8.41
N HIS A 189 8.62 1.45 7.17
CA HIS A 189 8.28 0.48 6.12
C HIS A 189 8.95 -0.88 6.29
N LEU A 190 10.04 -0.96 7.06
CA LEU A 190 10.73 -2.22 7.37
C LEU A 190 10.33 -2.79 8.74
N ARG A 191 9.26 -2.29 9.35
CA ARG A 191 8.76 -2.84 10.62
C ARG A 191 8.43 -4.32 10.44
N GLY A 192 9.01 -5.17 11.28
CA GLY A 192 8.83 -6.62 11.22
C GLY A 192 9.84 -7.35 10.31
N ALA A 193 10.71 -6.61 9.60
CA ALA A 193 11.82 -7.21 8.86
C ALA A 193 12.90 -7.77 9.82
N GLY A 194 13.60 -8.81 9.37
CA GLY A 194 14.78 -9.33 10.06
C GLY A 194 15.98 -8.38 10.00
N ASP A 195 16.91 -8.54 10.94
CA ASP A 195 18.14 -7.73 11.02
C ASP A 195 18.98 -7.79 9.73
N ASP A 196 18.91 -8.88 8.99
CA ASP A 196 19.56 -9.10 7.70
C ASP A 196 18.98 -8.18 6.60
N VAL A 197 17.65 -8.10 6.52
CA VAL A 197 16.95 -7.22 5.57
C VAL A 197 17.17 -5.75 5.92
N VAL A 198 17.11 -5.41 7.20
CA VAL A 198 17.42 -4.06 7.69
C VAL A 198 18.85 -3.65 7.35
N SER A 199 19.82 -4.55 7.55
CA SER A 199 21.23 -4.32 7.18
C SER A 199 21.40 -4.13 5.68
N LEU A 200 20.72 -4.95 4.87
CA LEU A 200 20.71 -4.83 3.41
C LEU A 200 20.12 -3.50 2.95
N ALA A 201 19.04 -3.02 3.60
CA ALA A 201 18.41 -1.76 3.28
C ALA A 201 19.36 -0.58 3.50
N TYR A 202 20.07 -0.54 4.64
CA TYR A 202 21.07 0.50 4.89
C TYR A 202 22.25 0.45 3.91
N ALA A 203 22.76 -0.75 3.60
CA ALA A 203 23.83 -0.90 2.63
C ALA A 203 23.40 -0.39 1.24
N THR A 204 22.18 -0.72 0.82
CA THR A 204 21.59 -0.27 -0.45
C THR A 204 21.37 1.24 -0.45
N LEU A 205 20.82 1.81 0.62
CA LEU A 205 20.63 3.25 0.79
C LEU A 205 21.97 4.00 0.69
N ALA A 206 23.01 3.51 1.35
CA ALA A 206 24.35 4.09 1.28
C ALA A 206 24.92 4.06 -0.15
N GLN A 207 24.75 2.95 -0.87
CA GLN A 207 25.18 2.85 -2.27
C GLN A 207 24.39 3.79 -3.19
N VAL A 208 23.09 3.93 -2.97
CA VAL A 208 22.23 4.84 -3.76
C VAL A 208 22.58 6.30 -3.48
N ARG A 209 22.74 6.70 -2.20
CA ARG A 209 23.21 8.05 -1.81
C ARG A 209 24.57 8.38 -2.41
N ASN A 210 25.49 7.41 -2.46
CA ASN A 210 26.81 7.57 -3.06
C ASN A 210 26.83 7.44 -4.59
N GLY A 211 25.70 7.14 -5.24
CA GLY A 211 25.62 6.91 -6.68
C GLY A 211 26.39 5.68 -7.18
N THR A 212 26.76 4.75 -6.29
CA THR A 212 27.53 3.54 -6.60
C THR A 212 26.66 2.30 -6.79
N TYR A 213 25.36 2.40 -6.50
CA TYR A 213 24.44 1.28 -6.64
C TYR A 213 24.38 0.77 -8.09
N ARG A 214 24.53 -0.55 -8.24
CA ARG A 214 24.38 -1.24 -9.52
C ARG A 214 23.40 -2.40 -9.35
N TYR A 215 22.31 -2.35 -10.11
CA TYR A 215 21.40 -3.49 -10.22
C TYR A 215 22.10 -4.68 -10.88
N THR A 216 21.98 -5.84 -10.25
CA THR A 216 22.50 -7.12 -10.73
C THR A 216 21.43 -8.18 -10.58
N ALA A 217 21.23 -8.99 -11.61
CA ALA A 217 20.34 -10.15 -11.57
C ALA A 217 21.15 -11.42 -11.91
N ALA A 218 20.68 -12.58 -11.46
CA ALA A 218 21.31 -13.85 -11.81
C ALA A 218 20.86 -14.36 -13.20
N GLY A 219 21.70 -15.18 -13.82
CA GLY A 219 21.37 -15.91 -15.03
C GLY A 219 21.35 -15.06 -16.32
N PRO A 220 20.71 -15.59 -17.40
CA PRO A 220 20.73 -14.97 -18.72
C PRO A 220 20.16 -13.55 -18.77
N PHE A 221 19.19 -13.26 -17.90
CA PHE A 221 18.64 -11.90 -17.76
C PHE A 221 19.69 -10.93 -17.19
N GLY A 222 20.46 -11.34 -16.18
CA GLY A 222 21.56 -10.54 -15.65
C GLY A 222 22.64 -10.21 -16.68
N GLU A 223 22.99 -11.18 -17.53
CA GLU A 223 23.92 -10.96 -18.64
C GLU A 223 23.35 -9.96 -19.66
N ALA A 224 22.05 -10.01 -19.93
CA ALA A 224 21.38 -9.02 -20.77
C ALA A 224 21.37 -7.62 -20.15
N VAL A 225 21.20 -7.51 -18.82
CA VAL A 225 21.28 -6.23 -18.09
C VAL A 225 22.67 -5.61 -18.23
N GLU A 226 23.75 -6.37 -18.04
CA GLU A 226 25.10 -5.84 -18.20
C GLU A 226 25.40 -5.44 -19.66
N ARG A 227 24.92 -6.21 -20.64
CA ARG A 227 25.01 -5.83 -22.06
C ARG A 227 24.23 -4.55 -22.37
N ALA A 228 23.00 -4.43 -21.87
CA ALA A 228 22.18 -3.23 -22.04
C ALA A 228 22.85 -2.01 -21.42
N ARG A 229 23.46 -2.15 -20.24
CA ARG A 229 24.23 -1.10 -19.58
C ARG A 229 25.42 -0.65 -20.43
N GLU A 230 26.16 -1.59 -21.03
CA GLU A 230 27.27 -1.26 -21.91
C GLU A 230 26.79 -0.53 -23.18
N LEU A 231 25.69 -0.97 -23.79
CA LEU A 231 25.07 -0.26 -24.92
C LEU A 231 24.66 1.17 -24.55
N ALA A 232 24.02 1.35 -23.39
CA ALA A 232 23.63 2.67 -22.90
C ALA A 232 24.85 3.57 -22.61
N ARG A 233 25.96 3.01 -22.10
CA ARG A 233 27.23 3.72 -21.89
C ARG A 233 27.78 4.32 -23.18
N TRP A 234 27.58 3.64 -24.32
CA TRP A 234 27.96 4.13 -25.65
C TRP A 234 26.88 4.97 -26.34
N GLY A 235 25.81 5.35 -25.63
CA GLY A 235 24.73 6.20 -26.15
C GLY A 235 23.65 5.45 -26.95
N ASN A 236 23.69 4.12 -27.00
CA ASN A 236 22.68 3.30 -27.68
C ASN A 236 21.57 2.87 -26.70
N THR A 237 20.74 3.82 -26.27
CA THR A 237 19.61 3.58 -25.37
C THR A 237 18.55 2.67 -25.98
N ASP A 238 18.24 2.82 -27.26
CA ASP A 238 17.26 1.98 -27.96
C ASP A 238 17.72 0.52 -28.03
N GLY A 239 19.01 0.29 -28.32
CA GLY A 239 19.62 -1.03 -28.31
C GLY A 239 19.65 -1.65 -26.91
N ALA A 240 19.90 -0.83 -25.89
CA ALA A 240 19.81 -1.25 -24.49
C ALA A 240 18.38 -1.70 -24.14
N CYS A 241 17.37 -0.90 -24.49
CA CYS A 241 15.96 -1.24 -24.25
C CYS A 241 15.54 -2.52 -24.99
N ARG A 242 15.89 -2.67 -26.27
CA ARG A 242 15.60 -3.90 -27.03
C ARG A 242 16.27 -5.13 -26.41
N THR A 243 17.52 -5.01 -25.98
CA THR A 243 18.25 -6.10 -25.32
C THR A 243 17.55 -6.56 -24.04
N LEU A 244 16.99 -5.63 -23.27
CA LEU A 244 16.20 -5.97 -22.08
C LEU A 244 14.88 -6.64 -22.44
N ILE A 245 14.14 -6.10 -23.41
CA ILE A 245 12.86 -6.65 -23.88
C ILE A 245 13.04 -8.10 -24.38
N ASP A 246 14.08 -8.35 -25.19
CA ASP A 246 14.40 -9.68 -25.73
C ASP A 246 14.79 -10.68 -24.63
N ALA A 247 15.25 -10.20 -23.48
CA ALA A 247 15.64 -11.04 -22.34
C ALA A 247 14.49 -11.28 -21.35
N LEU A 248 13.38 -10.53 -21.41
CA LEU A 248 12.23 -10.75 -20.54
C LEU A 248 11.65 -12.17 -20.59
N PRO A 249 11.54 -12.85 -21.76
CA PRO A 249 11.00 -14.21 -21.82
C PRO A 249 11.84 -15.27 -21.06
N VAL A 250 13.12 -15.00 -20.81
CA VAL A 250 14.02 -15.90 -20.07
C VAL A 250 14.21 -15.50 -18.62
N TRP A 251 13.63 -14.37 -18.20
CA TRP A 251 13.60 -13.95 -16.81
C TRP A 251 12.72 -14.90 -15.99
N LYS A 252 13.11 -15.11 -14.73
CA LYS A 252 12.36 -15.93 -13.79
C LYS A 252 12.01 -15.11 -12.56
N PRO A 253 10.74 -15.12 -12.12
CA PRO A 253 10.37 -14.50 -10.86
C PRO A 253 11.05 -15.24 -9.70
N LEU A 254 11.33 -14.50 -8.62
CA LEU A 254 11.89 -15.07 -7.40
C LEU A 254 10.87 -15.92 -6.63
N GLY A 255 9.59 -15.64 -6.86
CA GLY A 255 8.46 -16.30 -6.24
C GLY A 255 7.14 -15.69 -6.73
N PRO A 256 6.01 -16.11 -6.16
CA PRO A 256 4.70 -15.61 -6.57
C PRO A 256 4.52 -14.11 -6.31
N ASP A 257 5.33 -13.49 -5.45
CA ASP A 257 5.23 -12.05 -5.14
C ASP A 257 6.15 -11.16 -5.97
N HIS A 258 6.71 -11.69 -7.05
CA HIS A 258 7.57 -10.95 -7.95
C HIS A 258 6.95 -10.89 -9.35
N LEU A 259 6.37 -9.73 -9.69
CA LEU A 259 5.65 -9.54 -10.96
C LEU A 259 6.57 -9.23 -12.13
N ALA A 260 7.66 -8.48 -11.92
CA ALA A 260 8.55 -8.07 -12.99
C ALA A 260 9.96 -7.75 -12.48
N PRO A 261 11.00 -7.98 -13.31
CA PRO A 261 12.37 -7.64 -12.96
C PRO A 261 12.54 -6.14 -12.73
N ARG A 262 13.35 -5.79 -11.74
CA ARG A 262 13.57 -4.39 -11.33
C ARG A 262 14.86 -3.85 -11.90
N CYS A 263 14.89 -3.60 -13.21
CA CYS A 263 15.98 -2.85 -13.81
C CYS A 263 15.93 -1.39 -13.34
N GLY A 264 16.75 -1.02 -12.35
CA GLY A 264 16.82 0.33 -11.82
C GLY A 264 16.99 1.39 -12.92
N SER A 265 16.03 2.32 -12.97
CA SER A 265 16.00 3.57 -13.76
C SER A 265 16.58 3.52 -15.19
N LEU A 266 16.36 2.44 -15.93
CA LEU A 266 16.25 2.57 -17.38
C LEU A 266 14.77 2.84 -17.63
N ASN A 267 14.40 4.13 -17.61
CA ASN A 267 13.17 4.57 -18.23
C ASN A 267 13.27 4.22 -19.73
N CYS A 268 12.89 2.99 -20.07
CA CYS A 268 12.53 2.59 -21.41
C CYS A 268 11.02 2.86 -21.55
N ALA A 269 10.68 4.15 -21.64
CA ALA A 269 9.42 4.68 -22.11
C ALA A 269 9.74 5.95 -22.90
#